data_AF-A0A432R3C6-F1
#
_entry.id   AF-A0A432R3C6-F1
#
_cell.length_a   1.000
_cell.length_b   1.000
_cell.length_c   1.000
_cell.angle_alpha   90.00
_cell.angle_beta   90.00
_cell.angle_gamma   90.00
#
_symmetry.space_group_name_H-M   'P 1'
#
loop_
_entity.id
_entity.type
_entity.pdbx_description
1 polymer ?
#
loop_
_entity_poly.entity_id
_entity_poly.type
_entity_poly.pdbx_seq_one_letter_code
_entity_poly.pdbx_strand_id
1 'polypeptide(L)' 'MESFVQVVTTLPKREDAERIGKTLLDHLLVACVQIVGPIESMYWWKGKQEISQEWML' A
#
# COMPACT_ATOMS: atom_id res chain seq x y z
N MET A 1 15.34 -0.44 -23.34
CA MET A 1 14.97 -0.04 -21.96
C MET A 1 13.52 -0.46 -21.80
N GLU A 2 13.25 -1.48 -21.01
CA GLU A 2 11.86 -1.87 -20.76
C GLU A 2 11.20 -0.82 -19.87
N SER A 3 9.99 -0.41 -20.23
CA SER A 3 9.17 0.50 -19.42
C SER A 3 8.58 -0.28 -18.25
N PHE A 4 8.73 0.23 -17.03
CA PHE A 4 8.02 -0.28 -15.86
C PHE A 4 7.00 0.75 -15.36
N VAL A 5 6.02 0.26 -14.60
CA VAL A 5 5.06 1.10 -13.87
C VAL A 5 5.24 0.83 -12.39
N GLN A 6 5.30 1.89 -11.58
CA GLN A 6 5.22 1.78 -10.13
C GLN A 6 3.77 2.05 -9.71
N VAL A 7 3.18 1.10 -9.01
CA VAL A 7 1.86 1.23 -8.39
C VAL A 7 2.08 1.47 -6.90
N VAL A 8 1.40 2.46 -6.34
CA VAL A 8 1.46 2.78 -4.90
C VAL A 8 0.05 2.74 -4.33
N THR A 9 -0.11 2.08 -3.19
CA THR A 9 -1.41 2.01 -2.49
C THR A 9 -1.20 1.95 -0.98
N THR A 10 -2.26 2.18 -0.19
CA THR A 10 -2.20 2.13 1.28
C THR A 10 -3.26 1.20 1.84
N LEU A 11 -2.95 0.58 2.98
CA LEU A 11 -3.83 -0.35 3.69
C LEU A 11 -3.86 -0.02 5.18
N PRO A 12 -5.02 -0.18 5.84
CA PRO A 12 -5.19 0.19 7.25
C PRO A 12 -4.52 -0.80 8.23
N LYS A 13 -4.01 -1.94 7.73
CA LYS A 13 -3.42 -3.00 8.55
C LYS A 13 -2.18 -3.58 7.88
N ARG A 14 -1.17 -3.89 8.68
CA ARG A 14 0.06 -4.54 8.23
C ARG A 14 -0.21 -5.92 7.62
N GLU A 15 -1.10 -6.69 8.23
CA GLU A 15 -1.39 -8.07 7.80
C GLU A 15 -2.06 -8.09 6.42
N ASP A 16 -2.87 -7.08 6.10
CA ASP A 16 -3.47 -6.92 4.77
C ASP A 16 -2.41 -6.55 3.73
N ALA A 17 -1.43 -5.72 4.10
CA ALA A 17 -0.28 -5.38 3.25
C ALA A 17 0.58 -6.61 2.92
N GLU A 18 0.91 -7.40 3.94
CA GLU A 18 1.68 -8.63 3.77
C GLU A 18 0.90 -9.66 2.92
N ARG A 19 -0.40 -9.81 3.16
CA ARG A 19 -1.27 -10.71 2.39
C ARG A 19 -1.35 -10.31 0.92
N ILE A 20 -1.64 -9.04 0.63
CA ILE A 20 -1.75 -8.54 -0.75
C ILE A 20 -0.38 -8.64 -1.46
N GLY A 21 0.70 -8.19 -0.81
CA GLY A 21 2.04 -8.26 -1.38
C GLY A 21 2.43 -9.69 -1.76
N LYS A 22 2.16 -10.66 -0.88
CA LYS A 22 2.38 -12.09 -1.16
C LYS A 22 1.52 -12.59 -2.32
N THR A 23 0.21 -12.27 -2.34
CA THR A 23 -0.67 -12.67 -3.44
C THR A 23 -0.20 -12.13 -4.79
N LEU A 24 0.26 -10.87 -4.87
CA LEU A 24 0.77 -10.28 -6.11
C LEU A 24 2.02 -11.02 -6.64
N LEU A 25 2.92 -11.42 -5.73
CA LEU A 25 4.12 -12.19 -6.06
C LEU A 25 3.78 -13.63 -6.48
N ASP A 26 2.92 -14.31 -5.72
CA ASP A 26 2.50 -15.70 -5.98
C ASP A 26 1.82 -15.85 -7.35
N HIS A 27 1.14 -14.80 -7.82
CA HIS A 27 0.50 -14.75 -9.14
C HIS A 27 1.38 -14.13 -10.24
N LEU A 28 2.65 -13.83 -9.97
CA LEU A 28 3.60 -13.22 -10.91
C LEU A 28 3.09 -11.91 -11.55
N LEU A 29 2.29 -11.14 -10.82
CA LEU A 29 1.70 -9.88 -11.31
C LEU A 29 2.65 -8.68 -11.14
N VAL A 30 3.61 -8.80 -10.24
CA VAL A 30 4.61 -7.77 -9.94
C VAL A 30 5.99 -8.41 -9.78
N ALA A 31 7.03 -7.65 -10.11
CA ALA A 31 8.40 -8.11 -9.92
C ALA A 31 8.84 -8.02 -8.44
N CYS A 32 8.35 -7.02 -7.71
CA CYS A 32 8.62 -6.83 -6.28
C CYS A 32 7.49 -6.05 -5.60
N VAL A 33 7.46 -6.09 -4.27
CA VAL A 33 6.60 -5.26 -3.42
C VAL A 33 7.45 -4.81 -2.22
N GLN A 34 7.31 -3.55 -1.82
CA GLN A 34 7.89 -3.03 -0.59
C GLN A 34 6.74 -2.75 0.37
N ILE A 35 6.93 -2.97 1.68
CA ILE A 35 5.91 -2.61 2.67
C ILE A 35 6.54 -1.59 3.61
N VAL A 36 6.02 -0.37 3.58
CA VAL A 36 6.52 0.76 4.38
C VAL A 36 5.45 1.15 5.39
N GLY A 37 5.83 1.21 6.66
CA GLY A 37 4.95 1.70 7.71
C GLY A 37 5.39 1.29 9.13
N PRO A 38 4.65 1.73 10.15
CA PRO A 38 3.41 2.52 10.03
C PRO A 38 3.66 3.95 9.51
N ILE A 39 2.76 4.46 8.67
CA ILE A 39 2.69 5.86 8.22
C ILE A 39 1.41 6.52 8.74
N GLU A 40 1.38 7.86 8.78
CA GLU A 40 0.15 8.64 9.03
C GLU A 40 -0.41 9.18 7.70
N SER A 41 -1.63 8.76 7.37
CA SER A 41 -2.41 9.29 6.24
C SER A 41 -3.36 10.37 6.76
N MET A 42 -3.20 11.60 6.29
CA MET A 42 -4.05 12.74 6.65
C MET A 42 -4.93 13.14 5.46
N TYR A 43 -6.25 13.20 5.64
CA TYR A 43 -7.18 13.51 4.55
C TYR A 43 -8.46 14.17 5.06
N TRP A 44 -9.23 14.78 4.15
CA TRP A 44 -10.55 15.32 4.46
C TRP A 44 -11.63 14.28 4.20
N TRP A 45 -12.46 14.00 5.20
CA TRP A 45 -13.62 13.15 5.06
C TRP A 45 -14.82 13.76 5.79
N LYS A 46 -15.97 13.82 5.11
CA LYS A 46 -17.22 14.42 5.64
C LYS A 46 -17.01 15.81 6.29
N GLY A 47 -16.14 16.64 5.69
CA GLY A 47 -15.88 17.99 6.18
C GLY A 47 -15.01 18.07 7.44
N LYS A 48 -14.32 16.99 7.82
CA LYS A 48 -13.36 16.95 8.93
C LYS A 48 -12.01 16.41 8.46
N GLN A 49 -10.92 16.91 9.05
CA GLN A 49 -9.60 16.30 8.88
C GLN A 49 -9.55 15.00 9.69
N GLU A 50 -9.27 13.91 9.00
CA GLU A 50 -9.03 12.59 9.57
C GLU A 50 -7.55 12.24 9.45
N ILE A 51 -7.08 11.47 10.42
CA ILE A 51 -5.73 10.91 10.46
C ILE A 51 -5.90 9.41 10.69
N SER A 52 -5.28 8.59 9.84
CA SER A 52 -5.27 7.14 10.00
C SER A 52 -3.84 6.60 9.89
N GLN A 53 -3.53 5.62 10.74
CA GLN A 53 -2.30 4.85 10.59
C GLN A 53 -2.49 3.84 9.45
N GLU A 54 -1.57 3.83 8.49
CA GLU A 54 -1.62 2.94 7.32
C GLU A 54 -0.25 2.31 7.02
N TRP A 55 -0.24 1.38 6.07
CA TRP A 55 0.95 0.78 5.48
C TRP A 55 0.90 0.98 3.97
N MET A 56 1.99 1.46 3.39
CA MET A 56 2.14 1.71 1.97
C MET A 56 2.80 0.50 1.27
N LEU A 57 2.26 0.13 0.12
CA LEU A 57 2.85 -0.81 -0.84
C LEU A 57 3.40 -0.09 -2.06
#